data_AF-A0A966Q026-F1
#
_entry.id   AF-A0A966Q026-F1
#
_cell.length_a   1.000
_cell.length_b   1.000
_cell.length_c   1.000
_cell.angle_alpha   90.00
_cell.angle_beta   90.00
_cell.angle_gamma   90.00
#
_symmetry.space_group_name_H-M   'P 1'
#
loop_
_entity.id
_entity.type
_entity.pdbx_description
1 polymer ?
#
loop_
_entity_poly.entity_id
_entity_poly.type
_entity_poly.pdbx_seq_one_letter_code
_entity_poly.pdbx_strand_id
1 'polypeptide(L)'
;MTTHVPTKTFPDDLQLKEPLKFLGCTVLSFNASLGLALQPSSLTVELIEDCENGDSFWPQLDQSNANYRMVGDGAFFTITSPSAQNPTTLFQFGGIITSWTVKKGSSGYTYTVKLDDPRLLLDNVAIIVDTFSDKYDRGGNNIGNILDPNFAKPNYINVYQYRESAMHDGDCSVFGKSMVTENGGMPYNTIIQALIDLNSNIYSPLGGPTYGNPQGAAFIFYWTDLVNLSVPQFFRIKGPKISLLELITQAADLMGCEYYVYLEPPLNNGQPARIRVGFISLINNPSSFSGIIDKFDKDGTAMELSYGQELRVEKTKAILVGDTVHRIFEYEHSYPFFGYDETDPNMTTPIVP
;
A
#
# COMPACT_ATOMS: atom_id res chain seq x y z
N MET A 1 4.72 -46.11 -30.41
CA MET A 1 5.33 -44.84 -29.99
C MET A 1 4.86 -44.55 -28.58
N THR A 2 5.66 -44.91 -27.59
CA THR A 2 5.43 -44.61 -26.17
C THR A 2 5.96 -43.20 -25.92
N THR A 3 5.05 -42.25 -25.74
CA THR A 3 5.40 -40.88 -25.33
C THR A 3 5.89 -40.93 -23.89
N HIS A 4 7.21 -40.85 -23.72
CA HIS A 4 7.84 -40.65 -22.43
C HIS A 4 7.43 -39.25 -21.95
N VAL A 5 6.55 -39.16 -20.96
CA VAL A 5 6.29 -37.91 -20.25
C VAL A 5 7.52 -37.65 -19.38
N PRO A 6 8.31 -36.59 -19.62
CA PRO A 6 9.44 -36.27 -18.75
C PRO A 6 8.89 -35.91 -17.37
N THR A 7 9.20 -36.73 -16.38
CA THR A 7 8.96 -36.41 -14.98
C THR A 7 9.93 -35.27 -14.64
N LYS A 8 9.45 -34.02 -14.60
CA LYS A 8 10.21 -32.89 -14.07
C LYS A 8 10.48 -33.19 -12.59
N THR A 9 11.68 -33.68 -12.28
CA THR A 9 12.17 -33.69 -10.89
C THR A 9 12.43 -32.24 -10.51
N PHE A 10 11.71 -31.74 -9.50
CA PHE A 10 12.05 -30.46 -8.89
C PHE A 10 13.51 -30.52 -8.43
N PRO A 11 14.31 -29.47 -8.63
CA PRO A 11 15.65 -29.42 -8.05
C PRO A 11 15.54 -29.70 -6.55
N ASP A 12 16.28 -30.69 -6.04
CA ASP A 12 16.29 -31.04 -4.60
C ASP A 12 16.65 -29.83 -3.71
N ASP A 13 17.24 -28.79 -4.30
CA ASP A 13 17.64 -27.55 -3.65
C ASP A 13 16.48 -26.61 -3.28
N LEU A 14 15.25 -26.88 -3.73
CA LEU A 14 14.05 -26.07 -3.43
C LEU A 14 13.19 -26.63 -2.28
N GLN A 15 13.57 -27.77 -1.69
CA GLN A 15 12.84 -28.30 -0.53
C GLN A 15 13.18 -27.51 0.74
N LEU A 16 12.15 -26.97 1.39
CA LEU A 16 12.29 -26.37 2.72
C LEU A 16 12.74 -27.47 3.69
N LYS A 17 13.98 -27.36 4.19
CA LYS A 17 14.56 -28.32 5.15
C LYS A 17 13.98 -28.18 6.56
N GLU A 18 13.42 -27.01 6.87
CA GLU A 18 12.83 -26.70 8.16
C GLU A 18 11.44 -26.08 7.95
N PRO A 19 10.49 -26.31 8.87
CA PRO A 19 9.18 -25.67 8.82
C PRO A 19 9.32 -24.15 8.86
N LEU A 20 8.64 -23.44 7.95
CA LEU A 20 8.63 -21.99 7.92
C LEU A 20 7.99 -21.45 9.20
N LYS A 21 8.65 -20.49 9.87
CA LYS A 21 8.15 -19.87 11.10
C LYS A 21 7.74 -18.41 10.83
N PHE A 22 6.65 -17.98 11.47
CA PHE A 22 6.22 -16.60 11.47
C PHE A 22 5.51 -16.26 12.79
N LEU A 23 5.86 -15.13 13.40
CA LEU A 23 5.35 -14.68 14.70
C LEU A 23 5.40 -15.76 15.80
N GLY A 24 6.50 -16.55 15.80
CA GLY A 24 6.73 -17.60 16.80
C GLY A 24 6.00 -18.91 16.56
N CYS A 25 5.27 -19.05 15.46
CA CYS A 25 4.51 -20.25 15.12
C CYS A 25 4.93 -20.84 13.77
N THR A 26 4.57 -22.10 13.54
CA THR A 26 4.77 -22.78 12.26
C THR A 26 3.71 -22.34 11.25
N VAL A 27 4.14 -22.00 10.04
CA VAL A 27 3.26 -21.59 8.93
C VAL A 27 2.65 -22.82 8.28
N LEU A 28 1.32 -22.89 8.29
CA LEU A 28 0.54 -23.92 7.59
C LEU A 28 0.31 -23.54 6.13
N SER A 29 -0.11 -22.30 5.91
CA SER A 29 -0.44 -21.77 4.60
C SER A 29 -0.31 -20.24 4.62
N PHE A 30 -0.13 -19.64 3.45
CA PHE A 30 -0.25 -18.19 3.31
C PHE A 30 -0.84 -17.83 1.94
N ASN A 31 -1.51 -16.68 1.89
CA ASN A 31 -2.06 -16.10 0.68
C ASN A 31 -1.67 -14.62 0.62
N ALA A 32 -1.02 -14.21 -0.47
CA ALA A 32 -0.60 -12.83 -0.68
C ALA A 32 -1.32 -12.24 -1.90
N SER A 33 -1.70 -10.97 -1.80
CA SER A 33 -2.27 -10.18 -2.88
C SER A 33 -1.51 -8.86 -3.00
N LEU A 34 -1.03 -8.56 -4.22
CA LEU A 34 -0.40 -7.29 -4.53
C LEU A 34 -1.48 -6.29 -4.96
N GLY A 35 -1.53 -5.15 -4.29
CA GLY A 35 -2.47 -4.09 -4.58
C GLY A 35 -1.78 -2.83 -5.10
N LEU A 36 -2.34 -2.23 -6.14
CA LEU A 36 -1.84 -1.01 -6.78
C LEU A 36 -2.78 0.18 -6.52
N ALA A 37 -2.24 1.40 -6.62
CA ALA A 37 -2.95 2.66 -6.42
C ALA A 37 -3.70 2.73 -5.07
N LEU A 38 -5.03 2.61 -5.08
CA LEU A 38 -5.85 2.64 -3.86
C LEU A 38 -6.11 1.25 -3.27
N GLN A 39 -5.92 0.16 -4.03
CA GLN A 39 -6.16 -1.20 -3.53
C GLN A 39 -4.96 -1.67 -2.71
N PRO A 40 -5.07 -1.90 -1.39
CA PRO A 40 -3.93 -2.27 -0.56
C PRO A 40 -3.39 -3.65 -0.91
N SER A 41 -2.09 -3.84 -0.77
CA SER A 41 -1.48 -5.17 -0.75
C SER A 41 -1.76 -5.83 0.59
N SER A 42 -1.98 -7.14 0.59
CA SER A 42 -2.31 -7.90 1.80
C SER A 42 -1.64 -9.27 1.82
N LEU A 43 -1.38 -9.77 3.03
CA LEU A 43 -0.91 -11.11 3.30
C LEU A 43 -1.75 -11.72 4.41
N THR A 44 -2.32 -12.89 4.18
CA THR A 44 -2.96 -13.70 5.22
C THR A 44 -2.11 -14.94 5.45
N VAL A 45 -1.76 -15.22 6.71
CA VAL A 45 -0.94 -16.36 7.10
C VAL A 45 -1.72 -17.20 8.11
N GLU A 46 -1.80 -18.50 7.86
CA GLU A 46 -2.31 -19.48 8.83
C GLU A 46 -1.15 -20.11 9.57
N LEU A 47 -1.24 -20.11 10.90
CA LEU A 47 -0.19 -20.56 11.80
C LEU A 47 -0.72 -21.62 12.76
N ILE A 48 0.16 -22.50 13.22
CA ILE A 48 -0.08 -23.46 14.28
C ILE A 48 1.03 -23.38 15.32
N GLU A 49 0.65 -23.51 16.59
CA GLU A 49 1.61 -23.67 17.67
C GLU A 49 2.07 -25.13 17.76
N ASP A 50 3.37 -25.32 17.69
CA ASP A 50 4.05 -26.57 18.01
C ASP A 50 4.66 -26.50 19.41
N CYS A 51 3.89 -26.97 20.40
CA CYS A 51 4.30 -26.94 21.81
C CYS A 51 5.53 -27.82 22.09
N GLU A 52 5.78 -28.87 21.29
CA GLU A 52 6.93 -29.75 21.48
C GLU A 52 8.23 -29.07 21.06
N ASN A 53 8.15 -28.18 20.07
CA ASN A 53 9.26 -27.36 19.59
C ASN A 53 9.34 -25.96 20.25
N GLY A 54 8.47 -25.68 21.23
CA GLY A 54 8.46 -24.41 21.96
C GLY A 54 7.92 -23.22 21.16
N ASP A 55 7.18 -23.48 20.08
CA ASP A 55 6.49 -22.43 19.33
C ASP A 55 5.42 -21.80 20.20
N SER A 56 5.33 -20.47 20.15
CA SER A 56 4.30 -19.73 20.86
C SER A 56 3.96 -18.46 20.10
N PHE A 57 2.68 -18.16 19.97
CA PHE A 57 2.20 -17.04 19.18
C PHE A 57 2.59 -15.70 19.83
N TRP A 58 3.45 -14.93 19.18
CA TRP A 58 4.06 -13.71 19.77
C TRP A 58 3.14 -12.52 20.03
N PRO A 59 1.93 -12.42 19.45
CA PRO A 59 0.94 -11.43 19.89
C PRO A 59 0.31 -11.68 21.27
N GLN A 60 0.83 -12.62 22.05
CA GLN A 60 0.43 -12.87 23.43
C GLN A 60 0.60 -11.63 24.32
N LEU A 61 -0.39 -11.35 25.17
CA LEU A 61 -0.52 -10.17 26.05
C LEU A 61 0.65 -9.90 27.03
N ASP A 62 1.70 -10.72 27.03
CA ASP A 62 2.86 -10.53 27.89
C ASP A 62 3.84 -9.51 27.29
N GLN A 63 3.66 -8.25 27.71
CA GLN A 63 4.48 -7.10 27.31
C GLN A 63 5.95 -7.21 27.75
N SER A 64 6.31 -8.21 28.57
CA SER A 64 7.72 -8.42 28.98
C SER A 64 8.56 -9.06 27.89
N ASN A 65 7.95 -9.65 26.86
CA ASN A 65 8.66 -10.25 25.74
C ASN A 65 9.07 -9.17 24.72
N ALA A 66 10.37 -9.04 24.44
CA ALA A 66 10.91 -8.12 23.44
C ALA A 66 10.37 -8.40 22.01
N ASN A 67 9.85 -9.60 21.77
CA ASN A 67 9.23 -10.02 20.51
C ASN A 67 7.71 -9.82 20.47
N TYR A 68 7.12 -9.21 21.51
CA TYR A 68 5.70 -8.88 21.53
C TYR A 68 5.34 -8.00 20.32
N ARG A 69 4.22 -8.35 19.68
CA ARG A 69 3.67 -7.64 18.52
C ARG A 69 2.17 -7.46 18.64
N MET A 70 1.69 -6.23 18.53
CA MET A 70 0.27 -5.88 18.57
C MET A 70 -0.31 -5.65 17.18
N VAL A 71 -1.64 -5.63 17.10
CA VAL A 71 -2.33 -5.01 15.96
C VAL A 71 -1.85 -3.56 15.86
N GLY A 72 -1.49 -3.13 14.65
CA GLY A 72 -0.87 -1.83 14.38
C GLY A 72 0.66 -1.87 14.28
N ASP A 73 1.31 -2.96 14.69
CA ASP A 73 2.77 -3.10 14.57
C ASP A 73 3.17 -3.56 13.16
N GLY A 74 4.37 -3.17 12.75
CA GLY A 74 5.01 -3.71 11.55
C GLY A 74 5.46 -5.16 11.74
N ALA A 75 5.16 -6.01 10.76
CA ALA A 75 5.64 -7.38 10.68
C ALA A 75 6.16 -7.71 9.28
N PHE A 76 7.13 -8.62 9.24
CA PHE A 76 7.82 -9.02 8.01
C PHE A 76 7.74 -10.54 7.88
N PHE A 77 7.10 -10.99 6.82
CA PHE A 77 7.05 -12.39 6.42
C PHE A 77 8.08 -12.60 5.32
N THR A 78 9.06 -13.46 5.58
CA THR A 78 10.17 -13.70 4.65
C THR A 78 10.35 -15.20 4.45
N ILE A 79 10.45 -15.63 3.21
CA ILE A 79 10.84 -16.98 2.81
C ILE A 79 12.22 -16.88 2.19
N THR A 80 13.17 -17.60 2.75
CA THR A 80 14.55 -17.67 2.26
C THR A 80 14.88 -19.05 1.70
N SER A 81 15.75 -19.11 0.71
CA SER A 81 16.31 -20.37 0.22
C SER A 81 17.08 -21.08 1.34
N PRO A 82 17.02 -22.43 1.42
CA PRO A 82 17.74 -23.22 2.42
C PRO A 82 19.27 -23.26 2.23
N SER A 83 19.81 -22.51 1.26
CA SER A 83 21.26 -22.45 1.01
C SER A 83 22.01 -21.82 2.19
N ALA A 84 22.80 -22.64 2.90
CA ALA A 84 23.58 -22.23 4.06
C ALA A 84 24.67 -21.18 3.75
N GLN A 85 25.15 -21.13 2.49
CA GLN A 85 26.26 -20.25 2.12
C GLN A 85 25.78 -18.88 1.63
N ASN A 86 24.61 -18.80 0.99
CA ASN A 86 24.04 -17.56 0.46
C ASN A 86 22.52 -17.64 0.50
N PRO A 87 21.87 -17.36 1.65
CA PRO A 87 20.42 -17.37 1.72
C PRO A 87 19.87 -16.28 0.80
N THR A 88 19.16 -16.69 -0.25
CA THR A 88 18.45 -15.78 -1.16
C THR A 88 17.03 -15.60 -0.65
N THR A 89 16.54 -14.36 -0.63
CA THR A 89 15.14 -14.10 -0.32
C THR A 89 14.30 -14.52 -1.53
N LEU A 90 13.43 -15.51 -1.34
CA LEU A 90 12.52 -16.03 -2.37
C LEU A 90 11.23 -15.21 -2.39
N PHE A 91 10.72 -14.88 -1.21
CA PHE A 91 9.51 -14.09 -1.04
C PHE A 91 9.65 -13.22 0.21
N GLN A 92 9.19 -11.97 0.13
CA GLN A 92 9.13 -11.09 1.29
C GLN A 92 7.90 -10.22 1.21
N PHE A 93 7.20 -10.08 2.32
CA PHE A 93 6.10 -9.17 2.50
C PHE A 93 6.26 -8.43 3.83
N GLY A 94 6.36 -7.10 3.77
CA GLY A 94 6.33 -6.24 4.94
C GLY A 94 5.00 -5.50 5.01
N GLY A 95 4.32 -5.59 6.14
CA GLY A 95 3.03 -4.93 6.35
C GLY A 95 2.75 -4.63 7.81
N ILE A 96 1.60 -4.03 8.06
CA ILE A 96 1.05 -3.76 9.39
C ILE A 96 0.12 -4.89 9.76
N ILE A 97 0.25 -5.42 10.98
CA ILE A 97 -0.70 -6.39 11.52
C ILE A 97 -2.05 -5.70 11.68
N THR A 98 -3.04 -6.02 10.85
CA THR A 98 -4.38 -5.41 10.92
C THR A 98 -5.35 -6.23 11.74
N SER A 99 -5.16 -7.54 11.79
CA SER A 99 -5.93 -8.44 12.65
C SER A 99 -5.23 -9.78 12.82
N TRP A 100 -5.63 -10.49 13.88
CA TRP A 100 -5.40 -11.92 14.01
C TRP A 100 -6.63 -12.57 14.64
N THR A 101 -6.89 -13.83 14.31
CA THR A 101 -7.98 -14.63 14.89
C THR A 101 -7.44 -15.97 15.36
N VAL A 102 -8.06 -16.53 16.40
CA VAL A 102 -7.67 -17.84 16.96
C VAL A 102 -8.86 -18.78 16.87
N LYS A 103 -8.61 -19.99 16.40
CA LYS A 103 -9.57 -21.08 16.39
C LYS A 103 -9.01 -22.23 17.22
N LYS A 104 -9.81 -22.73 18.15
CA LYS A 104 -9.49 -23.93 18.93
C LYS A 104 -10.23 -25.11 18.32
N GLY A 105 -9.49 -26.10 17.81
CA GLY A 105 -10.03 -27.33 17.24
C GLY A 105 -9.46 -28.58 17.91
N SER A 106 -9.81 -29.75 17.34
CA SER A 106 -9.23 -31.04 17.75
C SER A 106 -7.73 -31.12 17.48
N SER A 107 -7.23 -30.36 16.50
CA SER A 107 -5.82 -30.29 16.12
C SER A 107 -5.04 -29.20 16.88
N GLY A 108 -5.59 -28.66 17.96
CA GLY A 108 -4.96 -27.59 18.75
C GLY A 108 -5.46 -26.18 18.38
N TYR A 109 -4.62 -25.18 18.65
CA TYR A 109 -4.89 -23.78 18.32
C TYR A 109 -4.32 -23.44 16.94
N THR A 110 -5.17 -22.90 16.06
CA THR A 110 -4.74 -22.31 14.80
C THR A 110 -4.97 -20.81 14.82
N TYR A 111 -4.04 -20.08 14.24
CA TYR A 111 -4.03 -18.62 14.22
C TYR A 111 -4.07 -18.15 12.77
N THR A 112 -4.95 -17.21 12.45
CA THR A 112 -4.96 -16.54 11.15
C THR A 112 -4.54 -15.10 11.36
N VAL A 113 -3.40 -14.71 10.81
CA VAL A 113 -2.85 -13.35 10.90
C VAL A 113 -3.00 -12.65 9.57
N LYS A 114 -3.49 -11.41 9.60
CA LYS A 114 -3.59 -10.55 8.41
C LYS A 114 -2.63 -9.37 8.52
N LEU A 115 -1.81 -9.21 7.50
CA LEU A 115 -0.99 -8.03 7.27
C LEU A 115 -1.57 -7.25 6.08
N ASP A 116 -1.69 -5.93 6.21
CA ASP A 116 -1.97 -5.03 5.09
C ASP A 116 -0.80 -4.06 4.91
N ASP A 117 -0.59 -3.54 3.71
CA ASP A 117 0.41 -2.49 3.48
C ASP A 117 0.11 -1.22 4.30
N PRO A 118 1.08 -0.30 4.50
CA PRO A 118 0.91 0.80 5.44
C PRO A 118 0.03 1.95 4.90
N ARG A 119 -0.73 1.78 3.80
CA ARG A 119 -1.59 2.86 3.24
C ARG A 119 -2.63 3.36 4.22
N LEU A 120 -3.15 2.51 5.09
CA LEU A 120 -4.07 2.93 6.16
C LEU A 120 -3.44 3.99 7.07
N LEU A 121 -2.12 3.91 7.31
CA LEU A 121 -1.40 4.91 8.09
C LEU A 121 -1.27 6.23 7.31
N LEU A 122 -0.99 6.15 6.00
CA LEU A 122 -0.85 7.32 5.14
C LEU A 122 -2.14 8.13 5.00
N ASP A 123 -3.29 7.46 4.99
CA ASP A 123 -4.60 8.12 4.95
C ASP A 123 -4.88 8.92 6.24
N ASN A 124 -4.35 8.44 7.38
CA ASN A 124 -4.46 9.09 8.67
C ASN A 124 -3.42 10.21 8.91
N VAL A 125 -2.53 10.47 7.95
CA VAL A 125 -1.56 11.58 8.02
C VAL A 125 -2.15 12.82 7.35
N ALA A 126 -2.43 13.85 8.15
CA ALA A 126 -2.92 15.13 7.69
C ALA A 126 -1.77 16.11 7.47
N ILE A 127 -1.64 16.61 6.24
CA ILE A 127 -0.66 17.63 5.86
C ILE A 127 -1.41 18.96 5.73
N ILE A 128 -0.98 19.95 6.49
CA ILE A 128 -1.54 21.30 6.44
C ILE A 128 -0.74 22.12 5.42
N VAL A 129 -1.42 22.66 4.41
CA VAL A 129 -0.78 23.30 3.24
C VAL A 129 -1.19 24.76 3.02
N ASP A 130 -2.17 25.28 3.75
CA ASP A 130 -2.59 26.68 3.68
C ASP A 130 -2.86 27.19 5.10
N THR A 131 -4.10 27.45 5.49
CA THR A 131 -4.37 28.05 6.79
C THR A 131 -4.65 26.99 7.85
N PHE A 132 -3.89 27.01 8.94
CA PHE A 132 -4.28 26.34 10.18
C PHE A 132 -4.90 27.39 11.11
N SER A 133 -6.22 27.55 11.05
CA SER A 133 -6.93 28.34 12.06
C SER A 133 -7.12 27.48 13.31
N ASP A 134 -6.09 27.32 14.13
CA ASP A 134 -6.36 26.92 15.49
C ASP A 134 -6.87 28.15 16.25
N LYS A 135 -8.19 28.32 16.24
CA LYS A 135 -8.86 29.24 17.17
C LYS A 135 -8.79 28.66 18.60
N TYR A 136 -7.62 28.18 19.02
CA TYR A 136 -7.40 27.85 20.41
C TYR A 136 -7.01 29.14 21.12
N ASP A 137 -8.05 29.79 21.67
CA ASP A 137 -7.98 31.01 22.45
C ASP A 137 -7.14 30.77 23.72
N ARG A 138 -5.82 30.82 23.61
CA ARG A 138 -4.92 30.81 24.76
C ARG A 138 -4.77 32.25 25.22
N GLY A 139 -5.63 32.66 26.15
CA GLY A 139 -5.53 33.90 26.93
C GLY A 139 -4.30 33.95 27.85
N GLY A 140 -3.10 33.64 27.35
CA GLY A 140 -1.84 33.73 28.06
C GLY A 140 -0.68 33.72 27.07
N ASN A 141 0.31 34.57 27.30
CA ASN A 141 1.48 34.90 26.47
C ASN A 141 2.45 33.73 26.14
N ASN A 142 1.94 32.53 25.86
CA ASN A 142 2.71 31.37 25.43
C ASN A 142 2.43 31.09 23.95
N ILE A 143 3.01 31.93 23.09
CA ILE A 143 3.11 31.74 21.62
C ILE A 143 3.88 30.44 21.27
N GLY A 144 4.47 29.76 22.25
CA GLY A 144 5.31 28.58 22.05
C GLY A 144 4.62 27.21 22.08
N ASN A 145 3.36 27.02 21.66
CA ASN A 145 2.73 25.68 21.84
C ASN A 145 1.81 25.14 20.72
N ILE A 146 1.83 25.78 19.54
CA ILE A 146 1.50 25.12 18.26
C ILE A 146 2.76 24.93 17.41
N LEU A 147 3.85 25.61 17.81
CA LEU A 147 5.18 25.55 17.22
C LEU A 147 6.13 24.63 17.97
N ASP A 148 5.69 23.98 19.06
CA ASP A 148 6.52 22.97 19.69
C ASP A 148 6.40 21.68 18.85
N PRO A 149 7.44 21.25 18.13
CA PRO A 149 7.46 19.92 17.50
C PRO A 149 7.24 18.79 18.53
N ASN A 150 7.34 19.07 19.83
CA ASN A 150 7.01 18.14 20.91
C ASN A 150 5.52 18.18 21.34
N PHE A 151 4.73 19.17 20.89
CA PHE A 151 3.25 19.15 20.95
C PHE A 151 2.65 18.64 19.63
N ALA A 152 3.40 17.80 18.91
CA ALA A 152 2.94 17.13 17.71
C ALA A 152 1.80 16.17 18.06
N LYS A 153 0.59 16.49 17.62
CA LYS A 153 -0.42 15.45 17.47
C LYS A 153 0.15 14.45 16.47
N PRO A 154 0.25 13.16 16.81
CA PRO A 154 0.76 12.15 15.89
C PRO A 154 0.02 12.26 14.55
N ASN A 155 0.77 12.19 13.45
CA ASN A 155 0.25 12.24 12.08
C ASN A 155 -0.33 13.59 11.61
N TYR A 156 -0.06 14.71 12.30
CA TYR A 156 -0.36 16.05 11.79
C TYR A 156 0.94 16.79 11.45
N ILE A 157 1.14 17.12 10.18
CA ILE A 157 2.37 17.77 9.71
C ILE A 157 2.02 19.16 9.14
N ASN A 158 2.49 20.21 9.80
CA ASN A 158 2.21 21.59 9.40
C ASN A 158 3.31 22.19 8.51
N VAL A 159 3.22 21.86 7.22
CA VAL A 159 4.17 22.30 6.20
C VAL A 159 4.05 23.79 5.91
N TYR A 160 2.84 24.34 5.92
CA TYR A 160 2.62 25.77 5.74
C TYR A 160 3.35 26.59 6.79
N GLN A 161 3.12 26.28 8.07
CA GLN A 161 3.73 27.02 9.17
C GLN A 161 5.25 26.95 9.11
N TYR A 162 5.83 25.78 8.80
CA TYR A 162 7.27 25.61 8.65
C TYR A 162 7.87 26.55 7.58
N ARG A 163 7.17 26.73 6.46
CA ARG A 163 7.61 27.60 5.37
C ARG A 163 7.39 29.09 5.63
N GLU A 164 6.38 29.44 6.41
CA GLU A 164 6.14 30.81 6.85
C GLU A 164 7.09 31.23 7.99
N SER A 165 7.36 30.35 8.95
CA SER A 165 8.21 30.66 10.12
C SER A 165 9.66 30.94 9.74
N ALA A 166 10.16 30.36 8.65
CA ALA A 166 11.53 30.58 8.16
C ALA A 166 11.85 32.03 7.75
N MET A 167 10.85 32.92 7.69
CA MET A 167 11.03 34.35 7.43
C MET A 167 10.69 35.23 8.63
N HIS A 168 10.15 34.66 9.72
CA HIS A 168 9.65 35.40 10.88
C HIS A 168 10.72 35.63 11.96
N ASP A 169 12.00 35.72 11.58
CA ASP A 169 13.13 36.21 12.42
C ASP A 169 12.99 37.73 12.72
N GLY A 170 11.78 38.17 13.07
CA GLY A 170 11.43 39.55 13.43
C GLY A 170 11.00 40.45 12.26
N ASP A 171 11.09 39.99 11.01
CA ASP A 171 10.70 40.78 9.85
C ASP A 171 9.26 40.48 9.40
N CYS A 172 8.32 41.32 9.85
CA CYS A 172 6.91 41.24 9.44
C CYS A 172 6.65 41.83 8.04
N SER A 173 7.69 42.33 7.33
CA SER A 173 7.54 42.95 6.01
C SER A 173 7.72 41.97 4.84
N VAL A 174 8.17 40.75 5.12
CA VAL A 174 8.40 39.72 4.10
C VAL A 174 7.28 38.69 4.07
N PHE A 175 6.80 38.37 2.87
CA PHE A 175 5.94 37.22 2.64
C PHE A 175 6.74 35.93 2.88
N GLY A 176 6.13 34.92 3.50
CA GLY A 176 6.80 33.66 3.76
C GLY A 176 7.10 32.84 2.49
N LYS A 177 7.80 31.72 2.66
CA LYS A 177 8.26 30.85 1.56
C LYS A 177 7.24 29.78 1.17
N SER A 178 6.03 29.81 1.74
CA SER A 178 5.00 28.82 1.39
C SER A 178 4.55 28.94 -0.07
N MET A 179 4.64 30.15 -0.64
CA MET A 179 4.15 30.49 -1.98
C MET A 179 2.68 30.12 -2.18
N VAL A 180 1.90 30.07 -1.10
CA VAL A 180 0.46 29.84 -1.16
C VAL A 180 -0.21 31.05 -1.82
N THR A 181 -1.16 30.78 -2.70
CA THR A 181 -2.00 31.81 -3.30
C THR A 181 -3.46 31.49 -3.02
N GLU A 182 -4.29 32.51 -2.83
CA GLU A 182 -5.70 32.37 -2.42
C GLU A 182 -6.50 31.41 -3.31
N ASN A 183 -6.21 31.36 -4.61
CA ASN A 183 -6.91 30.52 -5.57
C ASN A 183 -6.09 29.32 -6.10
N GLY A 184 -4.80 29.28 -5.78
CA GLY A 184 -3.87 28.31 -6.36
C GLY A 184 -3.41 27.23 -5.40
N GLY A 185 -3.40 27.49 -4.08
CA GLY A 185 -2.85 26.54 -3.10
C GLY A 185 -1.30 26.49 -3.09
N MET A 186 -0.73 25.53 -2.36
CA MET A 186 0.72 25.42 -2.18
C MET A 186 1.36 24.59 -3.31
N PRO A 187 2.51 24.99 -3.88
CA PRO A 187 3.23 24.17 -4.86
C PRO A 187 3.66 22.82 -4.28
N TYR A 188 3.47 21.74 -5.03
CA TYR A 188 3.82 20.37 -4.60
C TYR A 188 5.29 20.24 -4.19
N ASN A 189 6.21 20.80 -4.98
CA ASN A 189 7.65 20.73 -4.68
C ASN A 189 7.99 21.44 -3.36
N THR A 190 7.30 22.54 -3.03
CA THR A 190 7.45 23.23 -1.74
C THR A 190 6.97 22.34 -0.58
N ILE A 191 5.88 21.60 -0.79
CA ILE A 191 5.35 20.65 0.19
C ILE A 191 6.36 19.53 0.44
N ILE A 192 6.81 18.84 -0.62
CA ILE A 192 7.74 17.71 -0.49
C ILE A 192 9.06 18.14 0.14
N GLN A 193 9.62 19.27 -0.27
CA GLN A 193 10.85 19.76 0.35
C GLN A 193 10.65 20.03 1.84
N ALA A 194 9.48 20.53 2.26
CA ALA A 194 9.24 20.81 3.68
C ALA A 194 9.08 19.51 4.47
N LEU A 195 8.43 18.50 3.89
CA LEU A 195 8.33 17.18 4.49
C LEU A 195 9.70 16.51 4.66
N ILE A 196 10.59 16.66 3.68
CA ILE A 196 11.99 16.20 3.77
C ILE A 196 12.72 16.95 4.89
N ASP A 197 12.60 18.28 4.94
CA ASP A 197 13.28 19.10 5.94
C ASP A 197 12.78 18.77 7.37
N LEU A 198 11.48 18.52 7.53
CA LEU A 198 10.84 18.17 8.81
C LEU A 198 11.11 16.73 9.25
N ASN A 199 11.37 15.82 8.30
CA ASN A 199 11.66 14.40 8.51
C ASN A 199 10.77 13.74 9.59
N SER A 200 9.46 13.99 9.53
CA SER A 200 8.52 13.54 10.57
C SER A 200 8.27 12.04 10.49
N ASN A 201 8.09 11.40 11.65
CA ASN A 201 7.65 10.01 11.74
C ASN A 201 6.13 9.90 11.60
N ILE A 202 5.67 8.75 11.11
CA ILE A 202 4.26 8.37 11.05
C ILE A 202 3.99 7.40 12.19
N TYR A 203 2.85 7.52 12.86
CA TYR A 203 2.48 6.72 14.02
C TYR A 203 1.25 5.87 13.74
N SER A 204 1.22 4.64 14.24
CA SER A 204 -0.02 3.84 14.24
C SER A 204 -1.03 4.42 15.23
N PRO A 205 -2.35 4.25 15.00
CA PRO A 205 -3.39 4.69 15.93
C PRO A 205 -3.26 4.08 17.34
N LEU A 206 -2.62 2.92 17.45
CA LEU A 206 -2.54 2.14 18.68
C LEU A 206 -1.24 2.38 19.46
N GLY A 207 -0.24 3.06 18.89
CA GLY A 207 0.98 3.43 19.61
C GLY A 207 1.29 4.92 19.52
N GLY A 208 0.63 5.67 20.39
CA GLY A 208 1.28 6.84 20.98
C GLY A 208 2.28 6.39 22.06
N PRO A 209 3.15 7.29 22.54
CA PRO A 209 4.11 7.02 23.63
C PRO A 209 3.46 6.67 24.99
N THR A 210 2.15 6.44 25.04
CA THR A 210 1.33 6.32 26.24
C THR A 210 1.49 4.98 26.98
N TYR A 211 2.22 3.99 26.45
CA TYR A 211 2.33 2.66 27.07
C TYR A 211 3.75 2.09 27.10
N GLY A 212 4.74 2.85 27.61
CA GLY A 212 6.05 2.32 28.00
C GLY A 212 6.97 1.80 26.88
N ASN A 213 6.46 1.65 25.66
CA ASN A 213 7.23 1.40 24.45
C ASN A 213 7.26 2.69 23.60
N PRO A 214 8.24 3.58 23.82
CA PRO A 214 8.35 4.83 23.07
C PRO A 214 8.60 4.63 21.57
N GLN A 215 8.82 3.39 21.11
CA GLN A 215 9.15 3.05 19.72
C GLN A 215 8.07 2.21 19.01
N GLY A 216 7.10 1.65 19.74
CA GLY A 216 6.29 0.50 19.30
C GLY A 216 5.41 0.71 18.07
N ALA A 217 5.14 1.95 17.66
CA ALA A 217 4.27 2.21 16.51
C ALA A 217 4.72 3.37 15.65
N ALA A 218 5.97 3.82 15.81
CA ALA A 218 6.54 4.81 14.92
C ALA A 218 7.02 4.12 13.64
N PHE A 219 6.89 4.81 12.52
CA PHE A 219 7.36 4.43 11.20
C PHE A 219 8.12 5.60 10.60
N ILE A 220 9.28 5.33 10.02
CA ILE A 220 10.01 6.34 9.24
C ILE A 220 9.43 6.32 7.82
N PHE A 221 9.00 7.47 7.32
CA PHE A 221 8.58 7.59 5.93
C PHE A 221 9.73 8.12 5.08
N TYR A 222 10.01 7.48 3.93
CA TYR A 222 11.01 7.96 2.99
C TYR A 222 10.46 9.08 2.11
N TRP A 223 10.49 10.32 2.63
CA TRP A 223 10.01 11.51 1.92
C TRP A 223 10.68 11.73 0.56
N THR A 224 11.92 11.27 0.40
CA THR A 224 12.68 11.32 -0.87
C THR A 224 12.05 10.48 -1.97
N ASP A 225 11.28 9.44 -1.64
CA ASP A 225 10.59 8.63 -2.65
C ASP A 225 9.59 9.49 -3.46
N LEU A 226 9.00 10.52 -2.84
CA LEU A 226 8.04 11.43 -3.47
C LEU A 226 8.68 12.44 -4.44
N VAL A 227 9.99 12.67 -4.34
CA VAL A 227 10.75 13.54 -5.26
C VAL A 227 10.89 12.89 -6.64
N ASN A 228 10.82 11.56 -6.71
CA ASN A 228 10.96 10.81 -7.96
C ASN A 228 9.77 11.02 -8.91
N LEU A 229 8.64 11.50 -8.40
CA LEU A 229 7.57 12.05 -9.22
C LEU A 229 8.04 13.43 -9.72
N SER A 230 8.56 13.51 -10.94
CA SER A 230 8.99 14.77 -11.59
C SER A 230 7.79 15.65 -11.96
N VAL A 231 7.06 16.11 -10.94
CA VAL A 231 5.82 16.86 -11.08
C VAL A 231 6.09 18.27 -11.63
N PRO A 232 5.28 18.77 -12.59
CA PRO A 232 5.44 20.13 -13.10
C PRO A 232 5.35 21.20 -12.02
N GLN A 233 6.15 22.27 -12.15
CA GLN A 233 6.21 23.37 -11.15
C GLN A 233 4.87 24.10 -10.93
N PHE A 234 3.94 24.02 -11.88
CA PHE A 234 2.62 24.63 -11.76
C PHE A 234 1.63 23.78 -10.95
N PHE A 235 1.95 22.53 -10.63
CA PHE A 235 1.06 21.68 -9.85
C PHE A 235 1.02 22.15 -8.40
N ARG A 236 -0.20 22.43 -7.93
CA ARG A 236 -0.45 22.99 -6.61
C ARG A 236 -1.58 22.24 -5.94
N ILE A 237 -1.44 22.08 -4.64
CA ILE A 237 -2.42 21.41 -3.77
C ILE A 237 -3.31 22.47 -3.15
N LYS A 238 -4.62 22.32 -3.37
CA LYS A 238 -5.64 23.25 -2.88
C LYS A 238 -6.20 22.78 -1.53
N GLY A 239 -6.73 23.73 -0.78
CA GLY A 239 -7.42 23.49 0.49
C GLY A 239 -6.50 23.64 1.71
N PRO A 240 -7.08 23.72 2.91
CA PRO A 240 -6.33 23.93 4.15
C PRO A 240 -5.50 22.70 4.56
N LYS A 241 -5.94 21.50 4.17
CA LYS A 241 -5.30 20.23 4.49
C LYS A 241 -5.53 19.18 3.40
N ILE A 242 -4.63 18.23 3.29
CA ILE A 242 -4.70 17.04 2.43
C ILE A 242 -4.19 15.82 3.20
N SER A 243 -4.69 14.60 2.94
CA SER A 243 -4.04 13.40 3.48
C SER A 243 -2.76 13.07 2.71
N LEU A 244 -1.79 12.41 3.33
CA LEU A 244 -0.56 11.99 2.63
C LEU A 244 -0.89 11.01 1.50
N LEU A 245 -1.85 10.10 1.71
CA LEU A 245 -2.30 9.19 0.67
C LEU A 245 -2.90 9.96 -0.52
N GLU A 246 -3.81 10.91 -0.26
CA GLU A 246 -4.43 11.73 -1.30
C GLU A 246 -3.40 12.57 -2.06
N LEU A 247 -2.41 13.14 -1.37
CA LEU A 247 -1.31 13.87 -1.99
C LEU A 247 -0.54 12.99 -2.98
N ILE A 248 -0.24 11.74 -2.59
CA ILE A 248 0.44 10.76 -3.45
C ILE A 248 -0.44 10.40 -4.64
N THR A 249 -1.73 10.13 -4.41
CA THR A 249 -2.68 9.79 -5.48
C THR A 249 -2.80 10.91 -6.51
N GLN A 250 -3.04 12.16 -6.08
CA GLN A 250 -3.17 13.29 -7.00
C GLN A 250 -1.89 13.51 -7.83
N ALA A 251 -0.71 13.36 -7.20
CA ALA A 251 0.56 13.49 -7.91
C ALA A 251 0.82 12.34 -8.89
N ALA A 252 0.51 11.10 -8.50
CA ALA A 252 0.65 9.93 -9.36
C ALA A 252 -0.30 9.99 -10.56
N ASP A 253 -1.56 10.38 -10.34
CA ASP A 253 -2.57 10.55 -11.39
C ASP A 253 -2.15 11.61 -12.42
N LEU A 254 -1.65 12.76 -11.96
CA LEU A 254 -1.14 13.81 -12.84
C LEU A 254 0.03 13.31 -13.71
N MET A 255 0.90 12.49 -13.13
CA MET A 255 2.07 11.95 -13.83
C MET A 255 1.78 10.73 -14.70
N GLY A 256 0.55 10.21 -14.68
CA GLY A 256 0.21 8.97 -15.38
C GLY A 256 0.99 7.78 -14.81
N CYS A 257 1.08 7.69 -13.49
CA CYS A 257 1.72 6.60 -12.77
C CYS A 257 0.72 5.87 -11.88
N GLU A 258 0.88 4.55 -11.73
CA GLU A 258 0.35 3.82 -10.57
C GLU A 258 1.41 3.85 -9.46
N TYR A 259 0.99 3.62 -8.21
CA TYR A 259 1.92 3.52 -7.09
C TYR A 259 1.64 2.29 -6.22
N TYR A 260 2.68 1.83 -5.55
CA TYR A 260 2.60 0.81 -4.53
C TYR A 260 3.32 1.28 -3.28
N VAL A 261 2.81 0.86 -2.13
CA VAL A 261 3.38 1.21 -0.82
C VAL A 261 3.81 -0.08 -0.18
N TYR A 262 4.99 -0.09 0.41
CA TYR A 262 5.54 -1.26 1.07
C TYR A 262 6.30 -0.86 2.33
N LEU A 263 6.44 -1.83 3.23
CA LEU A 263 7.19 -1.66 4.46
C LEU A 263 8.54 -2.36 4.32
N GLU A 264 9.63 -1.63 4.54
CA GLU A 264 10.97 -2.18 4.67
C GLU A 264 11.31 -2.45 6.14
N PRO A 265 12.09 -3.51 6.43
CA PRO A 265 12.59 -3.76 7.76
C PRO A 265 13.49 -2.62 8.25
N PRO A 266 13.58 -2.43 9.58
CA PRO A 266 14.52 -1.49 10.16
C PRO A 266 15.96 -1.89 9.80
N LEU A 267 16.83 -0.90 9.61
CA LEU A 267 18.25 -1.15 9.28
C LEU A 267 19.01 -1.72 10.47
N ASN A 268 18.61 -1.33 11.69
CA ASN A 268 19.23 -1.75 12.94
C ASN A 268 18.16 -2.12 13.97
N ASN A 269 18.53 -3.00 14.91
CA ASN A 269 17.66 -3.33 16.04
C ASN A 269 17.31 -2.06 16.84
N GLY A 270 16.02 -1.86 17.11
CA GLY A 270 15.52 -0.68 17.82
C GLY A 270 15.24 0.54 16.95
N GLN A 271 15.42 0.45 15.62
CA GLN A 271 14.87 1.44 14.70
C GLN A 271 13.45 1.07 14.28
N PRO A 272 12.58 2.06 14.01
CA PRO A 272 11.26 1.80 13.45
C PRO A 272 11.35 1.26 12.02
N ALA A 273 10.33 0.53 11.60
CA ALA A 273 10.17 0.10 10.22
C ALA A 273 10.01 1.30 9.27
N ARG A 274 10.35 1.10 8.00
CA ARG A 274 10.43 2.19 7.02
C ARG A 274 9.35 2.04 5.96
N ILE A 275 8.49 3.05 5.82
CA ILE A 275 7.47 3.10 4.77
C ILE A 275 8.11 3.69 3.51
N ARG A 276 7.90 3.01 2.39
CA ARG A 276 8.38 3.41 1.07
C ARG A 276 7.27 3.42 0.06
N VAL A 277 7.45 4.25 -0.97
CA VAL A 277 6.51 4.39 -2.08
C VAL A 277 7.26 4.14 -3.38
N GLY A 278 6.77 3.19 -4.16
CA GLY A 278 7.24 2.94 -5.52
C GLY A 278 6.22 3.44 -6.53
N PHE A 279 6.71 3.91 -7.68
CA PHE A 279 5.89 4.39 -8.79
C PHE A 279 6.11 3.52 -10.03
N ILE A 280 5.03 3.24 -10.74
CA ILE A 280 5.00 2.49 -11.98
C ILE A 280 4.48 3.44 -13.05
N SER A 281 5.35 3.84 -13.98
CA SER A 281 4.93 4.69 -15.09
C SER A 281 4.00 3.91 -16.03
N LEU A 282 2.77 4.41 -16.22
CA LEU A 282 1.84 3.84 -17.19
C LEU A 282 2.18 4.30 -18.62
N ILE A 283 2.95 5.38 -18.76
CA ILE A 283 3.43 5.90 -20.03
C ILE A 283 4.52 4.95 -20.58
N ASN A 284 5.43 4.51 -19.72
CA ASN A 284 6.56 3.65 -20.07
C ASN A 284 6.36 2.25 -19.49
N ASN A 285 5.27 1.58 -19.86
CA ASN A 285 5.06 0.19 -19.47
C ASN A 285 6.21 -0.68 -20.01
N PRO A 286 6.67 -1.70 -19.25
CA PRO A 286 7.60 -2.68 -19.79
C PRO A 286 6.96 -3.33 -21.03
N SER A 287 7.76 -3.52 -22.08
CA SER A 287 7.27 -4.06 -23.36
C SER A 287 6.69 -5.48 -23.24
N SER A 288 7.00 -6.19 -22.15
CA SER A 288 6.45 -7.50 -21.84
C SER A 288 6.64 -7.86 -20.36
N PHE A 289 5.67 -8.58 -19.79
CA PHE A 289 5.80 -9.29 -18.51
C PHE A 289 6.35 -10.71 -18.66
N SER A 290 6.68 -11.14 -19.89
CA SER A 290 7.17 -12.49 -20.18
C SER A 290 8.39 -12.85 -19.36
N GLY A 291 9.28 -11.92 -19.03
CA GLY A 291 10.44 -12.22 -18.17
C GLY A 291 10.07 -12.65 -16.75
N ILE A 292 8.97 -12.12 -16.20
CA ILE A 292 8.47 -12.48 -14.88
C ILE A 292 7.74 -13.82 -14.96
N ILE A 293 6.87 -13.98 -15.96
CA ILE A 293 6.14 -15.23 -16.23
C ILE A 293 7.13 -16.37 -16.47
N ASP A 294 8.12 -16.16 -17.33
CA ASP A 294 9.20 -17.10 -17.63
C ASP A 294 9.98 -17.47 -16.38
N LYS A 295 10.21 -16.52 -15.47
CA LYS A 295 10.92 -16.81 -14.23
C LYS A 295 10.10 -17.75 -13.34
N PHE A 296 8.81 -17.48 -13.16
CA PHE A 296 7.93 -18.38 -12.40
C PHE A 296 7.78 -19.77 -13.05
N ASP A 297 7.70 -19.82 -14.38
CA ASP A 297 7.53 -21.07 -15.14
C ASP A 297 8.84 -21.89 -15.23
N LYS A 298 9.97 -21.22 -15.49
CA LYS A 298 11.29 -21.88 -15.60
C LYS A 298 11.85 -22.30 -14.26
N ASP A 299 11.64 -21.51 -13.20
CA ASP A 299 12.12 -21.86 -11.86
C ASP A 299 11.27 -22.96 -11.22
N GLY A 300 10.12 -23.33 -11.83
CA GLY A 300 9.23 -24.37 -11.31
C GLY A 300 8.66 -24.04 -9.93
N THR A 301 8.64 -22.76 -9.57
CA THR A 301 8.23 -22.29 -8.24
C THR A 301 6.72 -22.15 -8.11
N ALA A 302 5.99 -22.01 -9.22
CA ALA A 302 4.54 -21.99 -9.23
C ALA A 302 3.98 -23.40 -9.50
N MET A 303 3.11 -23.89 -8.59
CA MET A 303 2.34 -25.13 -8.81
C MET A 303 1.23 -24.94 -9.85
N GLU A 304 0.61 -23.76 -9.86
CA GLU A 304 -0.42 -23.36 -10.80
C GLU A 304 -0.18 -21.89 -11.14
N LEU A 305 -0.16 -21.56 -12.43
CA LEU A 305 0.10 -20.22 -12.93
C LEU A 305 -1.00 -19.86 -13.93
N SER A 306 -1.75 -18.80 -13.62
CA SER A 306 -2.73 -18.21 -14.52
C SER A 306 -2.36 -16.75 -14.74
N TYR A 307 -2.25 -16.34 -16.01
CA TYR A 307 -2.03 -14.97 -16.41
C TYR A 307 -2.90 -14.64 -17.61
N GLY A 308 -3.32 -13.39 -17.72
CA GLY A 308 -4.15 -12.88 -18.81
C GLY A 308 -3.70 -11.50 -19.23
N GLN A 309 -4.07 -11.12 -20.46
CA GLN A 309 -3.88 -9.77 -20.96
C GLN A 309 -5.26 -9.15 -21.17
N GLU A 310 -5.52 -8.03 -20.51
CA GLU A 310 -6.77 -7.28 -20.67
C GLU A 310 -6.53 -6.02 -21.48
N LEU A 311 -7.46 -5.73 -22.40
CA LEU A 311 -7.48 -4.49 -23.15
C LEU A 311 -8.02 -3.37 -22.24
N ARG A 312 -7.19 -2.39 -21.88
CA ARG A 312 -7.64 -1.17 -21.21
C ARG A 312 -8.17 -0.17 -22.26
N VAL A 313 -9.39 0.35 -22.05
CA VAL A 313 -10.19 1.10 -23.05
C VAL A 313 -9.77 2.57 -23.18
N GLU A 314 -8.47 2.83 -23.10
CA GLU A 314 -7.96 3.97 -22.37
C GLU A 314 -6.76 4.68 -23.09
N LYS A 315 -6.95 5.53 -24.13
CA LYS A 315 -5.89 6.27 -24.90
C LYS A 315 -5.05 7.38 -24.22
N THR A 316 -5.43 7.89 -23.06
CA THR A 316 -4.53 8.11 -21.89
C THR A 316 -5.31 7.69 -20.64
N LYS A 317 -6.23 6.72 -20.83
CA LYS A 317 -7.66 6.68 -20.44
C LYS A 317 -8.74 7.36 -21.32
N ALA A 318 -8.84 7.07 -22.64
CA ALA A 318 -10.07 7.16 -23.49
C ALA A 318 -10.18 6.23 -24.75
N ILE A 319 -11.35 5.70 -25.10
CA ILE A 319 -11.76 5.46 -26.51
C ILE A 319 -13.16 6.03 -26.75
N LEU A 320 -13.23 6.88 -27.77
CA LEU A 320 -14.40 7.28 -28.52
C LEU A 320 -14.81 6.16 -29.47
N VAL A 321 -16.06 5.71 -29.40
CA VAL A 321 -16.62 4.73 -30.33
C VAL A 321 -17.11 5.43 -31.60
N GLY A 322 -16.49 5.09 -32.72
CA GLY A 322 -16.93 5.42 -34.08
C GLY A 322 -16.21 4.50 -35.06
N ASP A 323 -16.96 3.81 -35.91
CA ASP A 323 -16.45 2.95 -36.98
C ASP A 323 -16.30 3.75 -38.29
N THR A 324 -15.34 3.39 -39.13
CA THR A 324 -14.98 4.14 -40.35
C THR A 324 -15.95 3.95 -41.51
N VAL A 325 -16.70 2.85 -41.63
CA VAL A 325 -17.82 2.70 -42.58
C VAL A 325 -18.69 1.52 -42.12
N HIS A 326 -19.93 1.78 -41.68
CA HIS A 326 -20.95 0.73 -41.70
C HIS A 326 -21.50 0.62 -43.12
N ARG A 327 -21.30 -0.52 -43.79
CA ARG A 327 -22.19 -0.90 -44.91
C ARG A 327 -23.47 -1.45 -44.28
N ILE A 328 -24.50 -0.62 -44.28
CA ILE A 328 -25.86 -1.05 -43.99
C ILE A 328 -26.25 -2.01 -45.13
N PHE A 329 -26.46 -3.28 -44.80
CA PHE A 329 -27.30 -4.12 -45.63
C PHE A 329 -28.72 -3.83 -45.19
N GLU A 330 -29.49 -3.19 -46.05
CA GLU A 330 -30.93 -3.13 -45.90
C GLU A 330 -31.44 -4.57 -46.04
N TYR A 331 -31.91 -5.13 -44.93
CA TYR A 331 -32.69 -6.36 -44.94
C TYR A 331 -34.09 -5.95 -44.54
N GLU A 332 -35.04 -6.01 -45.48
CA GLU A 332 -36.42 -5.51 -45.30
C GLU A 332 -37.20 -6.21 -44.17
N HIS A 333 -36.65 -7.26 -43.55
CA HIS A 333 -37.38 -8.12 -42.61
C HIS A 333 -36.55 -8.61 -41.39
N SER A 334 -35.73 -7.76 -40.78
CA SER A 334 -35.19 -8.09 -39.44
C SER A 334 -36.17 -7.64 -38.35
N TYR A 335 -36.92 -8.58 -37.77
CA TYR A 335 -37.74 -8.29 -36.59
C TYR A 335 -36.84 -8.33 -35.34
N PRO A 336 -36.83 -7.27 -34.51
CA PRO A 336 -36.11 -7.30 -33.24
C PRO A 336 -36.77 -8.35 -32.32
N PHE A 337 -35.98 -9.33 -31.88
CA PHE A 337 -36.43 -10.41 -31.01
C PHE A 337 -36.27 -10.01 -29.55
N PHE A 338 -37.39 -9.82 -28.83
CA PHE A 338 -37.40 -9.42 -27.42
C PHE A 338 -37.65 -10.57 -26.44
N GLY A 339 -37.61 -11.82 -26.91
CA GLY A 339 -37.89 -13.02 -26.11
C GLY A 339 -39.23 -13.67 -26.46
N TYR A 340 -39.52 -14.77 -25.78
CA TYR A 340 -40.79 -15.49 -25.86
C TYR A 340 -41.66 -15.14 -24.64
N ASP A 341 -42.97 -15.00 -24.84
CA ASP A 341 -43.92 -14.83 -23.75
C ASP A 341 -44.21 -16.18 -23.11
N GLU A 342 -43.89 -16.34 -21.82
CA GLU A 342 -44.11 -17.59 -21.10
C GLU A 342 -45.59 -17.85 -20.79
N THR A 343 -46.49 -16.90 -21.09
CA THR A 343 -47.94 -17.06 -20.87
C THR A 343 -48.71 -17.62 -22.07
N ASP A 344 -48.10 -17.71 -23.26
CA ASP A 344 -48.68 -18.38 -24.41
C ASP A 344 -48.30 -19.88 -24.43
N PRO A 345 -49.26 -20.83 -24.33
CA PRO A 345 -48.96 -22.26 -24.40
C PRO A 345 -48.37 -22.72 -25.74
N ASN A 346 -48.34 -21.87 -26.77
CA ASN A 346 -47.71 -22.12 -28.06
C ASN A 346 -46.50 -21.19 -28.28
N MET A 347 -45.40 -21.44 -27.56
CA MET A 347 -44.09 -20.73 -27.56
C MET A 347 -43.39 -20.51 -28.93
N THR A 348 -44.08 -20.05 -29.97
CA THR A 348 -43.51 -19.87 -31.32
C THR A 348 -43.71 -18.47 -31.87
N THR A 349 -44.44 -17.60 -31.19
CA THR A 349 -44.58 -16.19 -31.58
C THR A 349 -43.65 -15.30 -30.74
N PRO A 350 -42.66 -14.64 -31.37
CA PRO A 350 -41.82 -13.68 -30.68
C PRO A 350 -42.63 -12.43 -30.33
N ILE A 351 -42.38 -11.86 -29.15
CA ILE A 351 -43.02 -10.61 -28.72
C ILE A 351 -42.49 -9.47 -29.58
N VAL A 352 -43.38 -8.81 -30.32
CA VAL A 352 -43.10 -7.58 -31.09
C VAL A 352 -43.89 -6.42 -30.44
N PRO A 353 -43.31 -5.24 -30.22
CA PRO A 353 -44.02 -4.07 -29.67
C PRO A 353 -45.23 -3.61 -30.48
#